data_AF-A0A5E6XD17-F1
#
_entry.id   AF-A0A5E6XD17-F1
#
_cell.length_a   1.000
_cell.length_b   1.000
_cell.length_c   1.000
_cell.angle_alpha   90.00
_cell.angle_beta   90.00
_cell.angle_gamma   90.00
#
_symmetry.space_group_name_H-M   'P 1'
#
loop_
_entity.id
_entity.type
_entity.pdbx_description
1 polymer ?
#
loop_
_entity_poly.entity_id
_entity_poly.type
_entity_poly.pdbx_seq_one_letter_code
_entity_poly.pdbx_strand_id
1 'polypeptide(L)'
;MTQCFKEHPSDEQLLNHNSTPVADCECKEMQLYGVKTWVTDVPILTCACLWRTYQREAEEIVAPGGVLIADPVERNRVINAAYARLWLHDPRFQWAGLAAFASKQVGCGLLHAADSIELIRQERETRGRMRDSRREHGLLTPDRMSGQADELRDYKEADARNPVPSVDFRSAGEDLSLVQQQFRHVHDMMALGNTSLFLDIFPLHEFYAKRGLKELKKCLEAREGIYGHPKFPVLWPVEQKRLRFGQFQQEIIDAFEAIDTGDIARSVVYLARHEQRNILQPAIYENPQMVALLRANHASYVTGFPSGVAQAIELTLTSQCQPVEDGRTIGFSSHPLADLSDINQRMPFVLRAAASFDGMLNDGNRGALEQSIREIASGGEA
;
A
#
# COMPACT_ATOMS: atom_id res chain seq x y z
N MET A 1 8.67 16.38 18.66
CA MET A 1 9.18 16.06 17.32
C MET A 1 9.16 14.55 17.19
N THR A 2 8.31 14.00 16.32
CA THR A 2 8.32 12.58 16.00
C THR A 2 9.55 12.29 15.13
N GLN A 3 10.46 11.44 15.58
CA GLN A 3 11.62 11.03 14.80
C GLN A 3 11.13 10.16 13.62
N CYS A 4 10.90 10.80 12.46
CA CYS A 4 10.36 10.16 11.26
C CYS A 4 11.40 9.28 10.55
N PHE A 5 12.66 9.70 10.57
CA PHE A 5 13.78 9.00 9.95
C PHE A 5 14.84 8.65 10.99
N LYS A 6 15.60 7.59 10.78
CA LYS A 6 16.77 7.28 11.62
C LYS A 6 17.93 8.17 11.19
N GLU A 7 18.74 8.64 12.13
CA GLU A 7 19.94 9.40 11.78
C GLU A 7 21.09 8.45 11.48
N HIS A 8 21.78 8.67 10.35
CA HIS A 8 22.96 7.90 9.97
C HIS A 8 24.18 8.80 9.81
N PRO A 9 25.39 8.34 10.18
CA PRO A 9 26.62 9.10 9.92
C PRO A 9 26.81 9.47 8.44
N SER A 10 26.28 8.64 7.53
CA SER A 10 26.32 8.90 6.09
C SER A 10 25.50 10.13 5.67
N ASP A 11 24.56 10.59 6.50
CA ASP A 11 23.67 11.72 6.19
C ASP A 11 24.41 13.06 6.20
N GLU A 12 25.54 13.16 6.91
CA GLU A 12 26.39 14.37 6.95
C GLU A 12 27.67 14.22 6.10
N GLN A 13 28.01 13.01 5.68
CA GLN A 13 29.22 12.74 4.91
C GLN A 13 29.11 13.21 3.47
N LEU A 14 30.23 13.64 2.89
CA LEU A 14 30.28 14.08 1.50
C LEU A 14 30.21 12.88 0.54
N LEU A 15 29.35 12.99 -0.47
CA LEU A 15 29.21 11.99 -1.52
C LEU A 15 30.50 11.85 -2.34
N ASN A 16 30.91 10.61 -2.62
CA ASN A 16 32.16 10.23 -3.29
C ASN A 16 33.44 10.56 -2.50
N HIS A 17 33.34 10.76 -1.18
CA HIS A 17 34.47 10.87 -0.28
C HIS A 17 34.61 9.63 0.60
N ASN A 18 35.78 9.48 1.22
CA ASN A 18 36.06 8.41 2.16
C ASN A 18 35.15 8.54 3.39
N SER A 19 34.43 7.47 3.72
CA SER A 19 33.54 7.43 4.90
C SER A 19 34.32 7.20 6.20
N THR A 20 35.56 6.73 6.09
CA THR A 20 36.48 6.48 7.20
C THR A 20 37.80 7.19 6.90
N PRO A 21 38.45 7.84 7.89
CA PRO A 21 39.79 8.38 7.71
C PRO A 21 40.77 7.30 7.23
N VAL A 22 41.67 7.64 6.31
CA VAL A 22 42.62 6.67 5.73
C VAL A 22 43.50 6.02 6.80
N ALA A 23 43.80 6.75 7.89
CA ALA A 23 44.57 6.24 9.02
C ALA A 23 43.88 5.07 9.76
N ASP A 24 42.55 4.99 9.68
CA ASP A 24 41.73 4.00 10.37
C ASP A 24 41.25 2.88 9.42
N CYS A 25 41.72 2.90 8.16
CA CYS A 25 41.34 1.92 7.15
C CYS A 25 42.16 0.61 7.28
N GLU A 26 41.54 -0.50 6.91
CA GLU A 26 42.19 -1.82 6.98
C GLU A 26 43.31 -1.94 5.94
N CYS A 27 44.51 -2.31 6.39
CA CYS A 27 45.66 -2.56 5.53
C CYS A 27 45.89 -4.06 5.39
N LYS A 28 45.90 -4.56 4.15
CA LYS A 28 46.13 -5.97 3.81
C LYS A 28 47.34 -6.13 2.91
N GLU A 29 48.11 -7.17 3.13
CA GLU A 29 49.18 -7.56 2.21
C GLU A 29 48.56 -8.32 1.03
N MET A 30 48.70 -7.80 -0.19
CA MET A 30 48.21 -8.42 -1.42
C MET A 30 49.35 -8.56 -2.43
N GLN A 31 49.30 -9.61 -3.24
CA GLN A 31 50.27 -9.79 -4.31
C GLN A 31 49.75 -9.11 -5.58
N LEU A 32 50.32 -7.94 -5.90
CA LEU A 32 49.98 -7.16 -7.08
C LEU A 32 51.18 -7.15 -8.02
N TYR A 33 50.95 -7.48 -9.29
CA TYR A 33 52.01 -7.52 -10.33
C TYR A 33 53.24 -8.37 -9.95
N GLY A 34 53.03 -9.46 -9.20
CA GLY A 34 54.09 -10.36 -8.76
C GLY A 34 54.88 -9.92 -7.53
N VAL A 35 54.60 -8.74 -6.97
CA VAL A 35 55.26 -8.21 -5.77
C VAL A 35 54.26 -8.14 -4.60
N LYS A 36 54.73 -8.41 -3.38
CA LYS A 36 53.93 -8.20 -2.18
C LYS A 36 53.79 -6.71 -1.92
N THR A 37 52.56 -6.22 -1.84
CA THR A 37 52.24 -4.81 -1.66
C THR A 37 51.20 -4.66 -0.57
N TRP A 38 51.39 -3.66 0.29
CA TRP A 38 50.38 -3.26 1.27
C TRP A 38 49.31 -2.43 0.59
N VAL A 39 48.06 -2.88 0.67
CA VAL A 39 46.88 -2.24 0.10
C VAL A 39 45.99 -1.79 1.25
N THR A 40 45.56 -0.54 1.21
CA THR A 40 44.60 0.02 2.18
C THR A 40 43.22 0.08 1.53
N ASP A 41 42.25 -0.61 2.14
CA ASP A 41 40.85 -0.58 1.67
C ASP A 41 40.17 0.68 2.21
N VAL A 42 39.97 1.68 1.35
CA VAL A 42 39.29 2.95 1.74
C VAL A 42 37.81 2.87 1.36
N PRO A 43 36.88 2.85 2.33
CA PRO A 43 35.45 2.83 2.02
C PRO A 43 35.01 4.22 1.51
N ILE A 44 34.31 4.25 0.38
CA ILE A 44 33.80 5.47 -0.24
C ILE A 44 32.28 5.49 -0.16
N LEU A 45 31.72 6.61 0.28
CA LEU A 45 30.27 6.81 0.26
C LEU A 45 29.80 7.06 -1.17
N THR A 46 29.04 6.14 -1.74
CA THR A 46 28.48 6.26 -3.10
C THR A 46 26.97 6.44 -3.06
N CYS A 47 26.37 6.81 -4.20
CA CYS A 47 24.91 6.86 -4.34
C CYS A 47 24.24 5.52 -4.01
N ALA A 48 24.86 4.41 -4.41
CA ALA A 48 24.36 3.07 -4.09
C ALA A 48 24.41 2.76 -2.58
N CYS A 49 25.39 3.32 -1.86
CA CYS A 49 25.45 3.21 -0.40
C CYS A 49 24.25 3.94 0.24
N LEU A 50 23.99 5.19 -0.15
CA LEU A 50 22.86 5.97 0.35
C LEU A 50 21.51 5.31 0.04
N TRP A 51 21.30 4.88 -1.21
CA TRP A 51 20.07 4.20 -1.59
C TRP A 51 19.86 2.90 -0.81
N ARG A 52 20.91 2.12 -0.54
CA ARG A 52 20.77 0.91 0.29
C ARG A 52 20.36 1.25 1.71
N THR A 53 20.89 2.32 2.29
CA THR A 53 20.50 2.77 3.64
C THR A 53 19.02 3.13 3.68
N TYR A 54 18.57 4.06 2.84
CA TYR A 54 17.17 4.52 2.87
C TYR A 54 16.18 3.47 2.38
N GLN A 55 16.57 2.61 1.42
CA GLN A 55 15.74 1.47 1.04
C GLN A 55 15.59 0.49 2.21
N ARG A 56 16.67 0.22 2.96
CA ARG A 56 16.61 -0.65 4.15
C ARG A 56 15.73 -0.05 5.24
N GLU A 57 15.73 1.27 5.43
CA GLU A 57 14.85 1.94 6.38
C GLU A 57 13.37 1.75 6.01
N ALA A 58 13.01 1.93 4.73
CA ALA A 58 11.66 1.64 4.26
C ALA A 58 11.30 0.15 4.40
N GLU A 59 12.22 -0.74 4.05
CA GLU A 59 12.00 -2.19 4.21
C GLU A 59 11.75 -2.57 5.66
N GLU A 60 12.50 -2.01 6.61
CA GLU A 60 12.34 -2.34 8.04
C GLU A 60 10.96 -1.95 8.59
N ILE A 61 10.26 -0.99 7.96
CA ILE A 61 8.89 -0.61 8.34
C ILE A 61 7.89 -1.72 7.99
N VAL A 62 8.03 -2.36 6.82
CA VAL A 62 7.07 -3.36 6.30
C VAL A 62 7.56 -4.80 6.45
N ALA A 63 8.83 -4.98 6.74
CA ALA A 63 9.53 -6.25 6.84
C ALA A 63 10.59 -6.21 7.95
N PRO A 64 10.19 -6.02 9.22
CA PRO A 64 11.13 -5.95 10.33
C PRO A 64 11.96 -7.23 10.41
N GLY A 65 13.29 -7.08 10.57
CA GLY A 65 14.21 -8.22 10.52
C GLY A 65 14.33 -8.90 9.15
N GLY A 66 13.91 -8.23 8.07
CA GLY A 66 13.97 -8.71 6.69
C GLY A 66 12.86 -9.69 6.29
N VAL A 67 11.85 -9.90 7.15
CA VAL A 67 10.70 -10.75 6.85
C VAL A 67 9.46 -9.88 6.72
N LEU A 68 8.84 -9.90 5.54
CA LEU A 68 7.61 -9.13 5.26
C LEU A 68 6.53 -9.46 6.30
N ILE A 69 5.89 -8.43 6.87
CA ILE A 69 4.74 -8.60 7.76
C ILE A 69 3.69 -9.43 7.02
N ALA A 70 3.39 -10.61 7.54
CA ALA A 70 2.60 -11.61 6.84
C ALA A 70 1.15 -11.16 6.64
N ASP A 71 0.56 -10.53 7.65
CA ASP A 71 -0.79 -9.96 7.59
C ASP A 71 -0.81 -8.66 6.77
N PRO A 72 -1.50 -8.63 5.61
CA PRO A 72 -1.61 -7.42 4.81
C PRO A 72 -2.31 -6.25 5.51
N VAL A 73 -3.23 -6.51 6.44
CA VAL A 73 -3.93 -5.45 7.18
C VAL A 73 -2.95 -4.75 8.12
N GLU A 74 -2.21 -5.51 8.93
CA GLU A 74 -1.17 -4.95 9.80
C GLU A 74 -0.07 -4.25 9.00
N ARG A 75 0.36 -4.85 7.88
CA ARG A 75 1.33 -4.22 6.98
C ARG A 75 0.81 -2.89 6.42
N ASN A 76 -0.46 -2.82 6.05
CA ASN A 76 -1.09 -1.59 5.57
C ASN A 76 -1.14 -0.52 6.68
N ARG A 77 -1.44 -0.92 7.94
CA ARG A 77 -1.47 -0.01 9.10
C ARG A 77 -0.13 0.70 9.31
N VAL A 78 0.98 -0.03 9.24
CA VAL A 78 2.32 0.57 9.41
C VAL A 78 2.70 1.48 8.23
N ILE A 79 2.27 1.17 7.00
CA ILE A 79 2.44 2.02 5.82
C ILE A 79 1.67 3.34 5.98
N ASN A 80 0.38 3.27 6.37
CA ASN A 80 -0.45 4.45 6.60
C ASN A 80 0.22 5.40 7.61
N ALA A 81 0.67 4.81 8.72
CA ALA A 81 1.30 5.56 9.79
C ALA A 81 2.64 6.17 9.35
N ALA A 82 3.41 5.50 8.49
CA ALA A 82 4.65 6.01 7.93
C ALA A 82 4.42 7.22 7.03
N TYR A 83 3.42 7.19 6.12
CA TYR A 83 3.06 8.36 5.31
C TYR A 83 2.56 9.53 6.15
N ALA A 84 1.74 9.26 7.17
CA ALA A 84 1.25 10.28 8.08
C ALA A 84 2.41 10.95 8.85
N ARG A 85 3.36 10.16 9.36
CA ARG A 85 4.58 10.67 10.01
C ARG A 85 5.45 11.49 9.07
N LEU A 86 5.53 11.09 7.79
CA LEU A 86 6.28 11.81 6.77
C LEU A 86 5.73 13.22 6.55
N TRP A 87 4.41 13.37 6.44
CA TRP A 87 3.78 14.69 6.34
C TRP A 87 3.88 15.51 7.63
N LEU A 88 3.72 14.88 8.80
CA LEU A 88 3.90 15.56 10.09
C LEU A 88 5.35 16.04 10.32
N HIS A 89 6.31 15.38 9.69
CA HIS A 89 7.72 15.78 9.71
C HIS A 89 7.97 17.01 8.82
N ASP A 90 7.46 17.00 7.59
CA ASP A 90 7.52 18.15 6.68
C ASP A 90 6.18 18.31 5.94
N PRO A 91 5.37 19.33 6.28
CA PRO A 91 4.07 19.55 5.65
C PRO A 91 4.12 19.85 4.16
N ARG A 92 5.32 20.16 3.60
CA ARG A 92 5.52 20.29 2.16
C ARG A 92 5.34 18.96 1.42
N PHE A 93 5.47 17.82 2.11
CA PHE A 93 5.17 16.50 1.57
C PHE A 93 3.65 16.25 1.50
N GLN A 94 2.86 17.18 0.94
CA GLN A 94 1.41 17.06 0.84
C GLN A 94 0.96 15.75 0.16
N TRP A 95 1.74 15.23 -0.79
CA TRP A 95 1.48 13.93 -1.39
C TRP A 95 1.46 12.82 -0.33
N ALA A 96 2.40 12.83 0.63
CA ALA A 96 2.43 11.85 1.72
C ALA A 96 1.22 11.99 2.65
N GLY A 97 0.78 13.22 2.92
CA GLY A 97 -0.44 13.47 3.69
C GLY A 97 -1.68 12.87 3.02
N LEU A 98 -1.83 13.10 1.70
CA LEU A 98 -2.90 12.51 0.90
C LEU A 98 -2.77 10.97 0.82
N ALA A 99 -1.55 10.46 0.63
CA ALA A 99 -1.25 9.04 0.55
C ALA A 99 -1.59 8.31 1.86
N ALA A 100 -1.47 8.96 3.02
CA ALA A 100 -1.91 8.39 4.29
C ALA A 100 -3.41 8.05 4.29
N PHE A 101 -4.26 8.93 3.74
CA PHE A 101 -5.70 8.67 3.59
C PHE A 101 -6.00 7.63 2.51
N ALA A 102 -5.32 7.70 1.37
CA ALA A 102 -5.51 6.74 0.28
C ALA A 102 -5.10 5.32 0.68
N SER A 103 -3.96 5.19 1.36
CA SER A 103 -3.48 3.92 1.91
C SER A 103 -4.39 3.43 3.05
N LYS A 104 -4.98 4.31 3.86
CA LYS A 104 -6.03 3.94 4.83
C LYS A 104 -7.25 3.37 4.13
N GLN A 105 -7.71 4.00 3.04
CA GLN A 105 -8.82 3.48 2.26
C GLN A 105 -8.54 2.10 1.68
N VAL A 106 -7.30 1.84 1.24
CA VAL A 106 -6.87 0.48 0.84
C VAL A 106 -7.00 -0.49 2.01
N GLY A 107 -6.61 -0.10 3.23
CA GLY A 107 -6.79 -0.88 4.45
C GLY A 107 -8.24 -1.25 4.73
N CYS A 108 -9.16 -0.30 4.58
CA CYS A 108 -10.60 -0.56 4.68
C CYS A 108 -11.08 -1.59 3.65
N GLY A 109 -10.56 -1.52 2.42
CA GLY A 109 -10.83 -2.50 1.38
C GLY A 109 -10.29 -3.90 1.72
N LEU A 110 -9.12 -3.99 2.34
CA LEU A 110 -8.54 -5.26 2.81
C LEU A 110 -9.40 -5.89 3.89
N LEU A 111 -9.80 -5.11 4.91
CA LEU A 111 -10.71 -5.54 5.97
C LEU A 111 -12.02 -6.06 5.39
N HIS A 112 -12.65 -5.28 4.50
CA HIS A 112 -13.90 -5.68 3.87
C HIS A 112 -13.78 -7.00 3.08
N ALA A 113 -12.68 -7.20 2.34
CA ALA A 113 -12.46 -8.43 1.60
C ALA A 113 -12.23 -9.63 2.53
N ALA A 114 -11.43 -9.46 3.60
CA ALA A 114 -11.18 -10.50 4.59
C ALA A 114 -12.47 -10.90 5.33
N ASP A 115 -13.24 -9.91 5.80
CA ASP A 115 -14.52 -10.12 6.46
C ASP A 115 -15.52 -10.83 5.53
N SER A 116 -15.57 -10.43 4.26
CA SER A 116 -16.45 -11.07 3.28
C SER A 116 -16.11 -12.55 3.08
N ILE A 117 -14.83 -12.91 3.02
CA ILE A 117 -14.38 -14.31 2.90
C ILE A 117 -14.85 -15.12 4.12
N GLU A 118 -14.71 -14.55 5.32
CA GLU A 118 -15.07 -15.18 6.58
C GLU A 118 -16.58 -15.36 6.74
N LEU A 119 -17.38 -14.34 6.38
CA LEU A 119 -18.84 -14.41 6.41
C LEU A 119 -19.39 -15.49 5.45
N ILE A 120 -18.80 -15.61 4.25
CA ILE A 120 -19.14 -16.70 3.31
C ILE A 120 -18.77 -18.07 3.91
N ARG A 121 -17.62 -18.19 4.58
CA ARG A 121 -17.22 -19.43 5.26
C ARG A 121 -18.20 -19.81 6.37
N GLN A 122 -18.62 -18.84 7.18
CA GLN A 122 -19.55 -19.05 8.29
C GLN A 122 -20.94 -19.52 7.82
N GLU A 123 -21.50 -18.92 6.76
CA GLU A 123 -22.76 -19.39 6.15
C GLU A 123 -22.64 -20.83 5.68
N ARG A 124 -21.53 -21.18 5.02
CA ARG A 124 -21.31 -22.55 4.57
C ARG A 124 -21.24 -23.54 5.72
N GLU A 125 -20.51 -23.24 6.79
CA GLU A 125 -20.35 -24.14 7.93
C GLU A 125 -21.67 -24.36 8.68
N THR A 126 -22.43 -23.30 8.89
CA THR A 126 -23.78 -23.38 9.48
C THR A 126 -24.74 -24.18 8.60
N ARG A 127 -24.69 -23.97 7.28
CA ARG A 127 -25.47 -24.75 6.31
C ARG A 127 -25.05 -26.22 6.24
N GLY A 128 -23.76 -26.50 6.36
CA GLY A 128 -23.19 -27.85 6.43
C GLY A 128 -23.68 -28.59 7.66
N ARG A 129 -23.53 -28.00 8.85
CA ARG A 129 -24.05 -28.53 10.12
C ARG A 129 -25.54 -28.88 10.01
N MET A 130 -26.34 -27.96 9.47
CA MET A 130 -27.78 -28.18 9.28
C MET A 130 -28.09 -29.32 8.30
N ARG A 131 -27.30 -29.47 7.21
CA ARG A 131 -27.46 -30.57 6.25
C ARG A 131 -27.06 -31.92 6.85
N ASP A 132 -25.95 -31.98 7.56
CA ASP A 132 -25.43 -33.20 8.17
C ASP A 132 -26.36 -33.68 9.29
N SER A 133 -26.82 -32.78 10.15
CA SER A 133 -27.83 -33.05 11.18
C SER A 133 -29.11 -33.66 10.58
N ARG A 134 -29.62 -33.09 9.47
CA ARG A 134 -30.78 -33.65 8.73
C ARG A 134 -30.51 -35.02 8.12
N ARG A 135 -29.29 -35.24 7.60
CA ARG A 135 -28.89 -36.51 6.99
C ARG A 135 -28.75 -37.63 8.02
N GLU A 136 -28.20 -37.32 9.19
CA GLU A 136 -27.95 -38.29 10.25
C GLU A 136 -29.22 -38.61 11.05
N HIS A 137 -30.06 -37.61 11.35
CA HIS A 137 -31.16 -37.76 12.31
C HIS A 137 -32.55 -37.65 11.68
N GLY A 138 -32.65 -37.30 10.39
CA GLY A 138 -33.91 -37.01 9.73
C GLY A 138 -34.45 -35.61 10.05
N LEU A 139 -35.58 -35.26 9.46
CA LEU A 139 -36.25 -33.98 9.69
C LEU A 139 -37.25 -34.11 10.84
N LEU A 140 -37.28 -33.14 11.75
CA LEU A 140 -38.28 -33.04 12.82
C LEU A 140 -38.23 -34.20 13.83
N THR A 141 -37.02 -34.62 14.22
CA THR A 141 -36.79 -35.72 15.17
C THR A 141 -37.13 -35.25 16.59
N PRO A 142 -38.12 -35.85 17.30
CA PRO A 142 -38.69 -35.28 18.52
C PRO A 142 -37.68 -34.94 19.63
N ASP A 143 -36.67 -35.79 19.83
CA ASP A 143 -35.60 -35.63 20.83
C ASP A 143 -34.52 -34.61 20.42
N ARG A 144 -34.53 -34.14 19.17
CA ARG A 144 -33.54 -33.18 18.62
C ARG A 144 -34.15 -31.91 18.06
N MET A 145 -35.47 -31.73 18.20
CA MET A 145 -36.21 -30.57 17.68
C MET A 145 -35.60 -29.23 18.13
N SER A 146 -35.15 -29.13 19.40
CA SER A 146 -34.51 -27.91 19.91
C SER A 146 -33.18 -27.62 19.19
N GLY A 147 -32.29 -28.61 19.10
CA GLY A 147 -31.02 -28.47 18.39
C GLY A 147 -31.18 -28.18 16.90
N GLN A 148 -32.15 -28.82 16.23
CA GLN A 148 -32.47 -28.53 14.83
C GLN A 148 -33.02 -27.11 14.62
N ALA A 149 -33.76 -26.58 15.60
CA ALA A 149 -34.24 -25.20 15.58
C ALA A 149 -33.09 -24.19 15.78
N ASP A 150 -32.14 -24.50 16.66
CA ASP A 150 -30.92 -23.71 16.87
C ASP A 150 -30.04 -23.66 15.61
N GLU A 151 -29.78 -24.82 15.00
CA GLU A 151 -29.01 -24.91 13.73
C GLU A 151 -29.67 -24.12 12.60
N LEU A 152 -31.01 -24.11 12.52
CA LEU A 152 -31.73 -23.32 11.55
C LEU A 152 -31.64 -21.81 11.83
N ARG A 153 -31.62 -21.40 13.10
CA ARG A 153 -31.41 -20.00 13.50
C ARG A 153 -29.99 -19.55 13.15
N ASP A 154 -28.98 -20.32 13.55
CA ASP A 154 -27.57 -20.10 13.22
C ASP A 154 -27.38 -19.90 11.70
N TYR A 155 -27.97 -20.79 10.90
CA TYR A 155 -27.91 -20.69 9.44
C TYR A 155 -28.56 -19.40 8.93
N LYS A 156 -29.77 -19.06 9.39
CA LYS A 156 -30.45 -17.83 8.95
C LYS A 156 -29.68 -16.57 9.32
N GLU A 157 -29.05 -16.54 10.48
CA GLU A 157 -28.22 -15.41 10.92
C GLU A 157 -26.91 -15.30 10.13
N ALA A 158 -26.31 -16.42 9.73
CA ALA A 158 -25.13 -16.42 8.87
C ALA A 158 -25.48 -16.07 7.41
N ASP A 159 -26.59 -16.59 6.89
CA ASP A 159 -27.13 -16.26 5.56
C ASP A 159 -27.46 -14.77 5.43
N ALA A 160 -28.07 -14.18 6.46
CA ALA A 160 -28.38 -12.74 6.51
C ALA A 160 -27.13 -11.84 6.55
N ARG A 161 -25.99 -12.35 7.05
CA ARG A 161 -24.72 -11.61 7.11
C ARG A 161 -23.81 -11.89 5.90
N ASN A 162 -24.05 -12.96 5.16
CA ASN A 162 -23.30 -13.27 3.96
C ASN A 162 -23.59 -12.20 2.89
N PRO A 163 -22.58 -11.54 2.30
CA PRO A 163 -22.82 -10.57 1.24
C PRO A 163 -23.37 -11.24 -0.05
N VAL A 164 -23.13 -12.53 -0.26
CA VAL A 164 -23.47 -13.29 -1.48
C VAL A 164 -24.15 -14.65 -1.22
N PRO A 165 -25.28 -14.71 -0.50
CA PRO A 165 -25.87 -15.97 -0.02
C PRO A 165 -26.36 -16.92 -1.13
N SER A 166 -26.50 -16.42 -2.38
CA SER A 166 -27.06 -17.16 -3.53
C SER A 166 -26.08 -17.41 -4.68
N VAL A 167 -24.84 -16.91 -4.60
CA VAL A 167 -23.89 -16.88 -5.74
C VAL A 167 -22.64 -17.75 -5.49
N ASP A 168 -22.63 -18.53 -4.40
CA ASP A 168 -21.46 -19.31 -3.97
C ASP A 168 -21.25 -20.60 -4.79
N PHE A 169 -20.62 -20.50 -5.96
CA PHE A 169 -20.22 -21.66 -6.77
C PHE A 169 -18.85 -22.19 -6.34
N ARG A 170 -18.72 -23.51 -6.18
CA ARG A 170 -17.46 -24.21 -5.86
C ARG A 170 -17.20 -25.34 -6.82
N SER A 171 -15.99 -25.37 -7.36
CA SER A 171 -15.49 -26.52 -8.12
C SER A 171 -15.16 -27.68 -7.17
N ALA A 172 -15.26 -28.91 -7.66
CA ALA A 172 -14.92 -30.10 -6.86
C ALA A 172 -13.41 -30.11 -6.56
N GLY A 173 -13.05 -30.16 -5.27
CA GLY A 173 -11.65 -30.19 -4.81
C GLY A 173 -11.06 -28.85 -4.41
N GLU A 174 -11.80 -27.74 -4.47
CA GLU A 174 -11.34 -26.42 -4.03
C GLU A 174 -11.85 -26.05 -2.62
N ASP A 175 -10.94 -25.52 -1.80
CA ASP A 175 -11.24 -25.09 -0.42
C ASP A 175 -12.11 -23.82 -0.37
N LEU A 176 -11.98 -22.96 -1.37
CA LEU A 176 -12.71 -21.70 -1.51
C LEU A 176 -13.69 -21.72 -2.67
N SER A 177 -14.79 -20.96 -2.53
CA SER A 177 -15.66 -20.65 -3.66
C SER A 177 -15.05 -19.66 -4.64
N LEU A 178 -15.65 -19.59 -5.84
CA LEU A 178 -15.26 -18.61 -6.84
C LEU A 178 -15.32 -17.18 -6.29
N VAL A 179 -16.34 -16.84 -5.51
CA VAL A 179 -16.47 -15.49 -4.92
C VAL A 179 -15.41 -15.25 -3.85
N GLN A 180 -15.13 -16.23 -2.99
CA GLN A 180 -14.04 -16.12 -2.01
C GLN A 180 -12.67 -15.99 -2.68
N GLN A 181 -12.43 -16.68 -3.79
CA GLN A 181 -11.21 -16.55 -4.59
C GLN A 181 -11.10 -15.14 -5.20
N GLN A 182 -12.21 -14.55 -5.66
CA GLN A 182 -12.22 -13.18 -6.17
C GLN A 182 -11.91 -12.15 -5.08
N PHE A 183 -12.51 -12.27 -3.89
CA PHE A 183 -12.18 -11.41 -2.75
C PHE A 183 -10.71 -11.56 -2.34
N ARG A 184 -10.20 -12.79 -2.28
CA ARG A 184 -8.78 -13.05 -1.98
C ARG A 184 -7.88 -12.40 -3.03
N HIS A 185 -8.22 -12.51 -4.31
CA HIS A 185 -7.44 -11.89 -5.39
C HIS A 185 -7.40 -10.36 -5.26
N VAL A 186 -8.54 -9.70 -5.00
CA VAL A 186 -8.58 -8.25 -4.79
C VAL A 186 -7.77 -7.87 -3.56
N HIS A 187 -7.93 -8.61 -2.47
CA HIS A 187 -7.16 -8.42 -1.23
C HIS A 187 -5.65 -8.47 -1.50
N ASP A 188 -5.17 -9.53 -2.16
CA ASP A 188 -3.75 -9.74 -2.43
C ASP A 188 -3.19 -8.67 -3.41
N MET A 189 -3.98 -8.28 -4.42
CA MET A 189 -3.58 -7.24 -5.38
C MET A 189 -3.51 -5.85 -4.73
N MET A 190 -4.46 -5.50 -3.85
CA MET A 190 -4.42 -4.25 -3.09
C MET A 190 -3.21 -4.20 -2.15
N ALA A 191 -2.95 -5.30 -1.45
CA ALA A 191 -1.79 -5.45 -0.59
C ALA A 191 -0.47 -5.34 -1.36
N LEU A 192 -0.38 -5.97 -2.53
CA LEU A 192 0.77 -5.90 -3.43
C LEU A 192 1.01 -4.46 -3.90
N GLY A 193 -0.04 -3.80 -4.42
CA GLY A 193 0.05 -2.44 -4.94
C GLY A 193 0.53 -1.45 -3.88
N ASN A 194 -0.07 -1.48 -2.70
CA ASN A 194 0.29 -0.54 -1.63
C ASN A 194 1.71 -0.78 -1.09
N THR A 195 2.11 -2.05 -0.89
CA THR A 195 3.47 -2.38 -0.43
C THR A 195 4.52 -1.95 -1.46
N SER A 196 4.25 -2.17 -2.75
CA SER A 196 5.18 -1.81 -3.84
C SER A 196 5.35 -0.30 -3.95
N LEU A 197 4.24 0.44 -3.86
CA LEU A 197 4.26 1.90 -3.90
C LEU A 197 5.01 2.48 -2.70
N PHE A 198 4.81 1.92 -1.51
CA PHE A 198 5.53 2.36 -0.31
C PHE A 198 7.04 2.16 -0.43
N LEU A 199 7.46 0.97 -0.86
CA LEU A 199 8.88 0.63 -1.07
C LEU A 199 9.52 1.46 -2.19
N ASP A 200 8.72 2.02 -3.09
CA ASP A 200 9.18 2.95 -4.11
C ASP A 200 9.28 4.39 -3.59
N ILE A 201 8.19 4.97 -3.08
CA ILE A 201 8.11 6.41 -2.82
C ILE A 201 8.75 6.83 -1.48
N PHE A 202 8.65 6.00 -0.44
CA PHE A 202 9.13 6.40 0.89
C PHE A 202 10.65 6.69 0.90
N PRO A 203 11.52 5.83 0.33
CA PRO A 203 12.96 6.11 0.23
C PRO A 203 13.29 7.39 -0.55
N LEU A 204 12.46 7.78 -1.53
CA LEU A 204 12.68 9.02 -2.31
C LEU A 204 12.53 10.26 -1.43
N HIS A 205 11.47 10.29 -0.61
CA HIS A 205 11.21 11.38 0.31
C HIS A 205 12.27 11.45 1.41
N GLU A 206 12.67 10.29 1.94
CA GLU A 206 13.75 10.20 2.90
C GLU A 206 15.08 10.71 2.35
N PHE A 207 15.47 10.26 1.14
CA PHE A 207 16.66 10.74 0.47
C PHE A 207 16.61 12.26 0.33
N TYR A 208 15.51 12.80 -0.20
CA TYR A 208 15.34 14.25 -0.37
C TYR A 208 15.42 14.99 0.96
N ALA A 209 14.75 14.52 2.00
CA ALA A 209 14.72 15.17 3.31
C ALA A 209 16.12 15.25 3.95
N LYS A 210 16.92 14.18 3.80
CA LYS A 210 18.26 14.09 4.41
C LYS A 210 19.37 14.72 3.57
N ARG A 211 19.32 14.58 2.24
CA ARG A 211 20.44 14.91 1.32
C ARG A 211 20.12 16.07 0.36
N GLY A 212 18.86 16.47 0.27
CA GLY A 212 18.39 17.54 -0.58
C GLY A 212 18.32 17.19 -2.07
N LEU A 213 17.71 18.09 -2.84
CA LEU A 213 17.44 17.90 -4.26
C LEU A 213 18.70 17.69 -5.12
N LYS A 214 19.78 18.41 -4.81
CA LYS A 214 21.02 18.36 -5.61
C LYS A 214 21.60 16.95 -5.64
N GLU A 215 21.68 16.29 -4.48
CA GLU A 215 22.18 14.93 -4.41
C GLU A 215 21.16 13.91 -4.91
N LEU A 216 19.86 14.14 -4.68
CA LEU A 216 18.80 13.28 -5.22
C LEU A 216 18.92 13.19 -6.75
N LYS A 217 19.03 14.34 -7.44
CA LYS A 217 19.25 14.41 -8.90
C LYS A 217 20.47 13.62 -9.34
N LYS A 218 21.57 13.76 -8.61
CA LYS A 218 22.83 13.08 -8.94
C LYS A 218 22.74 11.57 -8.73
N CYS A 219 21.96 11.11 -7.75
CA CYS A 219 21.95 9.72 -7.33
C CYS A 219 20.77 8.91 -7.86
N LEU A 220 19.68 9.52 -8.35
CA LEU A 220 18.45 8.80 -8.69
C LEU A 220 18.66 7.64 -9.67
N GLU A 221 19.45 7.83 -10.73
CA GLU A 221 19.74 6.77 -11.71
C GLU A 221 20.48 5.57 -11.10
N ALA A 222 21.29 5.79 -10.06
CA ALA A 222 22.02 4.71 -9.39
C ALA A 222 21.12 3.79 -8.55
N ARG A 223 19.84 4.17 -8.34
CA ARG A 223 18.89 3.43 -7.51
C ARG A 223 18.59 2.05 -8.07
N GLU A 224 18.30 1.94 -9.38
CA GLU A 224 18.02 0.66 -10.06
C GLU A 224 19.14 -0.37 -9.79
N GLY A 225 20.39 0.08 -9.81
CA GLY A 225 21.58 -0.77 -9.65
C GLY A 225 21.78 -1.40 -8.27
N ILE A 226 20.97 -1.05 -7.26
CA ILE A 226 21.07 -1.70 -5.94
C ILE A 226 20.29 -3.03 -5.90
N TYR A 227 19.37 -3.27 -6.84
CA TYR A 227 18.61 -4.51 -6.93
C TYR A 227 19.50 -5.70 -7.30
N GLY A 228 19.19 -6.89 -6.77
CA GLY A 228 19.91 -8.13 -7.08
C GLY A 228 21.29 -8.27 -6.41
N HIS A 229 21.65 -7.36 -5.49
CA HIS A 229 22.92 -7.47 -4.77
C HIS A 229 22.92 -8.67 -3.80
N PRO A 230 23.90 -9.60 -3.87
CA PRO A 230 23.84 -10.87 -3.14
C PRO A 230 23.94 -10.71 -1.62
N LYS A 231 24.68 -9.69 -1.15
CA LYS A 231 24.83 -9.42 0.30
C LYS A 231 23.75 -8.50 0.86
N PHE A 232 23.09 -7.73 0.00
CA PHE A 232 22.17 -6.67 0.39
C PHE A 232 20.94 -6.73 -0.52
N PRO A 233 20.14 -7.81 -0.43
CA PRO A 233 18.96 -7.95 -1.26
C PRO A 233 17.97 -6.83 -0.95
N VAL A 234 17.29 -6.38 -2.00
CA VAL A 234 16.17 -5.44 -1.92
C VAL A 234 14.88 -6.24 -1.89
N LEU A 235 14.01 -5.91 -0.95
CA LEU A 235 12.66 -6.42 -0.93
C LEU A 235 11.84 -5.71 -2.01
N TRP A 236 11.44 -6.45 -3.03
CA TRP A 236 10.59 -5.94 -4.09
C TRP A 236 9.52 -6.97 -4.42
N PRO A 237 8.25 -6.75 -4.04
CA PRO A 237 7.22 -7.79 -4.10
C PRO A 237 6.66 -7.99 -5.52
N VAL A 238 6.91 -7.07 -6.46
CA VAL A 238 6.51 -7.21 -7.86
C VAL A 238 7.61 -7.90 -8.66
N GLU A 239 7.22 -8.74 -9.61
CA GLU A 239 8.17 -9.35 -10.54
C GLU A 239 8.91 -8.29 -11.39
N GLN A 240 10.24 -8.41 -11.50
CA GLN A 240 11.08 -7.48 -12.28
C GLN A 240 10.70 -7.39 -13.76
N LYS A 241 10.11 -8.44 -14.33
CA LYS A 241 9.61 -8.43 -15.72
C LYS A 241 8.40 -7.52 -15.89
N ARG A 242 7.61 -7.35 -14.83
CA ARG A 242 6.39 -6.56 -14.80
C ARG A 242 6.66 -5.13 -14.37
N LEU A 243 7.46 -4.95 -13.32
CA LEU A 243 7.88 -3.64 -12.83
C LEU A 243 9.31 -3.72 -12.31
N ARG A 244 10.22 -3.03 -13.00
CA ARG A 244 11.62 -2.95 -12.60
C ARG A 244 11.79 -2.07 -11.37
N PHE A 245 12.64 -2.50 -10.46
CA PHE A 245 12.93 -1.74 -9.25
C PHE A 245 13.72 -0.46 -9.59
N GLY A 246 13.33 0.68 -8.99
CA GLY A 246 14.15 1.89 -8.92
C GLY A 246 14.48 2.53 -10.26
N GLN A 247 13.72 2.26 -11.32
CA GLN A 247 13.93 2.85 -12.63
C GLN A 247 13.81 4.38 -12.55
N PHE A 248 14.73 5.09 -13.20
CA PHE A 248 14.66 6.55 -13.30
C PHE A 248 13.36 6.99 -13.98
N GLN A 249 12.68 7.95 -13.37
CA GLN A 249 11.49 8.62 -13.91
C GLN A 249 11.62 10.13 -13.70
N GLN A 250 11.38 10.90 -14.75
CA GLN A 250 11.56 12.35 -14.72
C GLN A 250 10.58 13.01 -13.74
N GLU A 251 9.36 12.47 -13.60
CA GLU A 251 8.36 12.98 -12.68
C GLU A 251 8.84 13.02 -11.21
N ILE A 252 9.77 12.14 -10.83
CA ILE A 252 10.37 12.17 -9.47
C ILE A 252 11.14 13.48 -9.27
N ILE A 253 12.02 13.82 -10.22
CA ILE A 253 12.83 15.04 -10.11
C ILE A 253 11.95 16.28 -10.18
N ASP A 254 11.00 16.31 -11.11
CA ASP A 254 10.08 17.43 -11.28
C ASP A 254 9.24 17.66 -10.01
N ALA A 255 8.86 16.58 -9.31
CA ALA A 255 8.13 16.68 -8.05
C ALA A 255 8.94 17.35 -6.94
N PHE A 256 10.19 16.92 -6.71
CA PHE A 256 11.02 17.49 -5.65
C PHE A 256 11.55 18.89 -6.01
N GLU A 257 11.73 19.20 -7.29
CA GLU A 257 11.94 20.57 -7.78
C GLU A 257 10.76 21.49 -7.46
N ALA A 258 9.53 21.00 -7.67
CA ALA A 258 8.33 21.75 -7.34
C ALA A 258 8.22 22.01 -5.82
N ILE A 259 8.68 21.08 -4.97
CA ILE A 259 8.79 21.31 -3.51
C ILE A 259 9.79 22.42 -3.19
N ASP A 260 11.00 22.38 -3.77
CA ASP A 260 12.05 23.38 -3.55
C ASP A 260 11.63 24.79 -3.99
N THR A 261 10.82 24.87 -5.05
CA THR A 261 10.31 26.15 -5.58
C THR A 261 9.02 26.62 -4.89
N GLY A 262 8.45 25.83 -3.98
CA GLY A 262 7.23 26.15 -3.24
C GLY A 262 5.93 25.87 -3.97
N ASP A 263 5.96 25.25 -5.16
CA ASP A 263 4.77 24.84 -5.91
C ASP A 263 4.32 23.42 -5.48
N ILE A 264 3.80 23.34 -4.26
CA ILE A 264 3.45 22.06 -3.63
C ILE A 264 2.35 21.33 -4.41
N ALA A 265 1.32 22.04 -4.87
CA ALA A 265 0.25 21.44 -5.65
C ALA A 265 0.80 20.76 -6.91
N ARG A 266 1.74 21.39 -7.62
CA ARG A 266 2.39 20.78 -8.79
C ARG A 266 3.28 19.60 -8.42
N SER A 267 3.95 19.63 -7.27
CA SER A 267 4.68 18.47 -6.74
C SER A 267 3.76 17.25 -6.58
N VAL A 268 2.59 17.45 -5.99
CA VAL A 268 1.60 16.38 -5.82
C VAL A 268 1.15 15.82 -7.17
N VAL A 269 0.96 16.65 -8.20
CA VAL A 269 0.63 16.18 -9.55
C VAL A 269 1.72 15.28 -10.12
N TYR A 270 2.99 15.65 -9.98
CA TYR A 270 4.10 14.85 -10.50
C TYR A 270 4.25 13.52 -9.77
N LEU A 271 4.19 13.52 -8.42
CA LEU A 271 4.21 12.28 -7.64
C LEU A 271 3.02 11.39 -7.95
N ALA A 272 1.81 11.96 -8.07
CA ALA A 272 0.62 11.22 -8.46
C ALA A 272 0.76 10.59 -9.85
N ARG A 273 1.39 11.28 -10.81
CA ARG A 273 1.68 10.68 -12.14
C ARG A 273 2.66 9.52 -12.01
N HIS A 274 3.74 9.67 -11.25
CA HIS A 274 4.70 8.59 -11.03
C HIS A 274 4.03 7.38 -10.38
N GLU A 275 3.34 7.58 -9.27
CA GLU A 275 2.56 6.56 -8.55
C GLU A 275 1.58 5.86 -9.48
N GLN A 276 0.71 6.62 -10.15
CA GLN A 276 -0.45 6.04 -10.83
C GLN A 276 -0.08 5.42 -12.18
N ARG A 277 0.94 5.95 -12.88
CA ARG A 277 1.37 5.49 -14.21
C ARG A 277 2.53 4.50 -14.13
N ASN A 278 3.56 4.82 -13.37
CA ASN A 278 4.83 4.09 -13.44
C ASN A 278 4.87 2.95 -12.42
N ILE A 279 4.11 3.05 -11.33
CA ILE A 279 4.08 2.03 -10.27
C ILE A 279 2.78 1.23 -10.29
N LEU A 280 1.63 1.86 -10.03
CA LEU A 280 0.36 1.15 -9.83
C LEU A 280 -0.22 0.59 -11.14
N GLN A 281 -0.05 1.28 -12.27
CA GLN A 281 -0.54 0.76 -13.56
C GLN A 281 0.06 -0.61 -13.88
N PRO A 282 1.39 -0.77 -13.97
CA PRO A 282 1.98 -2.08 -14.20
C PRO A 282 1.76 -3.01 -13.01
N ALA A 283 1.86 -2.55 -11.75
CA ALA A 283 1.78 -3.44 -10.58
C ALA A 283 0.39 -4.06 -10.35
N ILE A 284 -0.70 -3.34 -10.63
CA ILE A 284 -2.06 -3.82 -10.32
C ILE A 284 -3.08 -3.62 -11.43
N TYR A 285 -3.07 -2.49 -12.17
CA TYR A 285 -4.14 -2.15 -13.10
C TYR A 285 -3.97 -2.74 -14.52
N GLU A 286 -2.85 -3.39 -14.81
CA GLU A 286 -2.68 -4.21 -16.01
C GLU A 286 -3.02 -5.69 -15.80
N ASN A 287 -3.38 -6.10 -14.57
CA ASN A 287 -3.80 -7.46 -14.29
C ASN A 287 -5.26 -7.68 -14.76
N PRO A 288 -5.54 -8.55 -15.75
CA PRO A 288 -6.88 -8.65 -16.35
C PRO A 288 -7.98 -9.05 -15.36
N GLN A 289 -7.64 -9.93 -14.40
CA GLN A 289 -8.58 -10.36 -13.37
C GLN A 289 -8.92 -9.22 -12.41
N MET A 290 -7.93 -8.44 -11.98
CA MET A 290 -8.14 -7.26 -11.14
C MET A 290 -9.02 -6.22 -11.85
N VAL A 291 -8.75 -5.93 -13.12
CA VAL A 291 -9.54 -5.00 -13.93
C VAL A 291 -11.00 -5.43 -14.05
N ALA A 292 -11.23 -6.72 -14.35
CA ALA A 292 -12.58 -7.26 -14.45
C ALA A 292 -13.34 -7.12 -13.11
N LEU A 293 -12.69 -7.40 -11.99
CA LEU A 293 -13.30 -7.30 -10.65
C LEU A 293 -13.59 -5.85 -10.24
N LEU A 294 -12.69 -4.91 -10.53
CA LEU A 294 -12.92 -3.49 -10.26
C LEU A 294 -14.12 -2.95 -11.06
N ARG A 295 -14.21 -3.29 -12.35
CA ARG A 295 -15.34 -2.92 -13.21
C ARG A 295 -16.65 -3.52 -12.72
N ALA A 296 -16.66 -4.80 -12.35
CA ALA A 296 -17.83 -5.47 -11.82
C ALA A 296 -18.30 -4.86 -10.49
N ASN A 297 -17.37 -4.56 -9.58
CA ASN A 297 -17.66 -3.85 -8.34
C ASN A 297 -18.26 -2.47 -8.61
N HIS A 298 -17.65 -1.68 -9.50
CA HIS A 298 -18.14 -0.34 -9.80
C HIS A 298 -19.54 -0.34 -10.43
N ALA A 299 -19.77 -1.20 -11.43
CA ALA A 299 -21.07 -1.34 -12.06
C ALA A 299 -22.13 -1.77 -11.03
N SER A 300 -21.81 -2.73 -10.16
CA SER A 300 -22.71 -3.18 -9.10
C SER A 300 -23.03 -2.08 -8.09
N TYR A 301 -22.03 -1.31 -7.65
CA TYR A 301 -22.22 -0.19 -6.73
C TYR A 301 -23.14 0.89 -7.33
N VAL A 302 -22.88 1.29 -8.58
CA VAL A 302 -23.64 2.35 -9.24
C VAL A 302 -25.05 1.91 -9.61
N THR A 303 -25.25 0.66 -10.03
CA THR A 303 -26.56 0.15 -10.46
C THR A 303 -27.39 -0.40 -9.30
N GLY A 304 -26.78 -0.66 -8.14
CA GLY A 304 -27.40 -1.34 -7.01
C GLY A 304 -27.67 -2.83 -7.27
N PHE A 305 -27.07 -3.42 -8.31
CA PHE A 305 -27.30 -4.81 -8.70
C PHE A 305 -26.00 -5.55 -9.06
N PRO A 306 -25.69 -6.70 -8.41
CA PRO A 306 -26.41 -7.32 -7.29
C PRO A 306 -26.26 -6.51 -5.99
N SER A 307 -27.31 -6.44 -5.18
CA SER A 307 -27.33 -5.69 -3.92
C SER A 307 -26.41 -6.30 -2.86
N GLY A 308 -25.72 -5.46 -2.07
CA GLY A 308 -25.09 -5.86 -0.79
C GLY A 308 -23.62 -6.31 -0.86
N VAL A 309 -22.98 -6.26 -2.03
CA VAL A 309 -21.60 -6.77 -2.23
C VAL A 309 -20.62 -5.67 -2.62
N ALA A 310 -21.11 -4.63 -3.27
CA ALA A 310 -20.25 -3.65 -3.90
C ALA A 310 -19.85 -2.52 -2.95
N GLN A 311 -18.58 -2.16 -3.00
CA GLN A 311 -18.03 -1.03 -2.26
C GLN A 311 -17.91 0.20 -3.15
N ALA A 312 -18.15 1.36 -2.55
CA ALA A 312 -17.88 2.64 -3.18
C ALA A 312 -16.39 2.75 -3.51
N ILE A 313 -16.06 3.21 -4.71
CA ILE A 313 -14.71 3.65 -5.02
C ILE A 313 -14.64 5.13 -4.65
N GLU A 314 -14.16 5.39 -3.44
CA GLU A 314 -14.11 6.73 -2.86
C GLU A 314 -12.82 6.91 -2.04
N LEU A 315 -12.48 8.16 -1.76
CA LEU A 315 -11.43 8.53 -0.83
C LEU A 315 -12.03 9.40 0.27
N THR A 316 -11.90 8.97 1.53
CA THR A 316 -12.38 9.73 2.68
C THR A 316 -11.21 10.32 3.47
N LEU A 317 -11.14 11.65 3.56
CA LEU A 317 -10.14 12.45 4.26
C LEU A 317 -10.39 12.52 5.78
N THR A 318 -10.67 11.36 6.37
CA THR A 318 -10.82 11.13 7.82
C THR A 318 -10.02 9.89 8.21
N SER A 319 -9.78 9.69 9.50
CA SER A 319 -9.12 8.48 10.02
C SER A 319 -9.98 7.21 9.89
N GLN A 320 -11.30 7.34 9.71
CA GLN A 320 -12.27 6.24 9.75
C GLN A 320 -12.54 5.64 8.36
N CYS A 321 -12.96 4.38 8.28
CA CYS A 321 -13.38 3.76 7.02
C CYS A 321 -14.73 4.26 6.47
N GLN A 322 -15.62 4.77 7.33
CA GLN A 322 -16.96 5.18 6.90
C GLN A 322 -16.94 6.53 6.16
N PRO A 323 -17.76 6.70 5.10
CA PRO A 323 -17.92 7.98 4.44
C PRO A 323 -18.54 9.02 5.36
N VAL A 324 -18.25 10.28 5.08
CA VAL A 324 -18.81 11.43 5.81
C VAL A 324 -19.46 12.41 4.83
N GLU A 325 -20.59 12.98 5.23
CA GLU A 325 -21.42 13.84 4.36
C GLU A 325 -20.98 15.32 4.31
N ASP A 326 -19.83 15.66 4.89
CA ASP A 326 -19.34 17.03 5.03
C ASP A 326 -18.32 17.46 3.95
N GLY A 327 -18.25 16.71 2.85
CA GLY A 327 -17.38 17.01 1.71
C GLY A 327 -15.97 16.43 1.81
N ARG A 328 -15.64 15.73 2.90
CA ARG A 328 -14.36 15.00 3.05
C ARG A 328 -14.31 13.65 2.34
N THR A 329 -15.44 13.19 1.80
CA THR A 329 -15.51 11.99 0.94
C THR A 329 -15.58 12.39 -0.54
N ILE A 330 -14.61 11.91 -1.31
CA ILE A 330 -14.52 12.12 -2.76
C ILE A 330 -14.83 10.80 -3.48
N GLY A 331 -15.91 10.76 -4.26
CA GLY A 331 -16.24 9.60 -5.10
C GLY A 331 -15.50 9.58 -6.45
N PHE A 332 -15.30 8.38 -6.99
CA PHE A 332 -14.69 8.17 -8.31
C PHE A 332 -15.58 8.63 -9.46
N SER A 333 -16.74 8.00 -9.63
CA SER A 333 -17.69 8.24 -10.71
C SER A 333 -19.08 7.74 -10.33
N SER A 334 -20.12 8.31 -10.93
CA SER A 334 -21.50 7.81 -10.89
C SER A 334 -21.92 7.12 -12.19
N HIS A 335 -21.00 6.94 -13.14
CA HIS A 335 -21.28 6.28 -14.41
C HIS A 335 -20.94 4.78 -14.34
N PRO A 336 -21.88 3.85 -14.61
CA PRO A 336 -21.65 2.41 -14.43
C PRO A 336 -20.50 1.83 -15.25
N LEU A 337 -20.16 2.44 -16.39
CA LEU A 337 -19.07 1.99 -17.26
C LEU A 337 -17.73 2.67 -16.96
N ALA A 338 -17.66 3.51 -15.92
CA ALA A 338 -16.40 4.14 -15.54
C ALA A 338 -15.40 3.08 -15.05
N ASP A 339 -14.14 3.30 -15.39
CA ASP A 339 -13.11 2.31 -15.24
C ASP A 339 -11.93 2.86 -14.45
N LEU A 340 -11.79 2.41 -13.20
CA LEU A 340 -10.67 2.82 -12.35
C LEU A 340 -9.32 2.34 -12.91
N SER A 341 -9.28 1.27 -13.70
CA SER A 341 -8.02 0.78 -14.28
C SER A 341 -7.50 1.66 -15.43
N ASP A 342 -8.39 2.43 -16.07
CA ASP A 342 -8.04 3.40 -17.09
C ASP A 342 -7.43 4.65 -16.45
N ILE A 343 -6.15 4.86 -16.70
CA ILE A 343 -5.41 6.00 -16.16
C ILE A 343 -6.03 7.35 -16.54
N ASN A 344 -6.67 7.48 -17.70
CA ASN A 344 -7.27 8.73 -18.14
C ASN A 344 -8.55 9.06 -17.36
N GLN A 345 -9.20 8.05 -16.77
CA GLN A 345 -10.35 8.22 -15.89
C GLN A 345 -9.92 8.32 -14.42
N ARG A 346 -8.91 7.55 -14.02
CA ARG A 346 -8.37 7.53 -12.65
C ARG A 346 -7.63 8.81 -12.28
N MET A 347 -6.79 9.35 -13.16
CA MET A 347 -6.02 10.56 -12.85
C MET A 347 -6.89 11.77 -12.51
N PRO A 348 -7.99 12.09 -13.24
CA PRO A 348 -8.91 13.14 -12.83
C PRO A 348 -9.46 12.95 -11.40
N PHE A 349 -9.76 11.71 -10.99
CA PHE A 349 -10.20 11.42 -9.63
C PHE A 349 -9.10 11.69 -8.60
N VAL A 350 -7.89 11.20 -8.84
CA VAL A 350 -6.72 11.42 -7.97
C VAL A 350 -6.41 12.92 -7.82
N LEU A 351 -6.47 13.68 -8.91
CA LEU A 351 -6.22 15.12 -8.88
C LEU A 351 -7.33 15.92 -8.21
N ARG A 352 -8.59 15.48 -8.29
CA ARG A 352 -9.68 16.06 -7.49
C ARG A 352 -9.45 15.84 -6.00
N ALA A 353 -9.07 14.62 -5.60
CA ALA A 353 -8.73 14.32 -4.21
C ALA A 353 -7.57 15.18 -3.70
N ALA A 354 -6.51 15.36 -4.51
CA ALA A 354 -5.39 16.25 -4.19
C ALA A 354 -5.83 17.71 -4.02
N ALA A 355 -6.65 18.23 -4.93
CA ALA A 355 -7.18 19.59 -4.84
C ALA A 355 -8.08 19.78 -3.62
N SER A 356 -8.93 18.81 -3.28
CA SER A 356 -9.75 18.84 -2.06
C SER A 356 -8.89 18.84 -0.80
N PHE A 357 -7.86 18.00 -0.74
CA PHE A 357 -6.93 17.95 0.38
C PHE A 357 -6.19 19.28 0.56
N ASP A 358 -5.63 19.85 -0.51
CA ASP A 358 -4.98 21.16 -0.48
C ASP A 358 -5.95 22.27 -0.07
N GLY A 359 -7.18 22.27 -0.60
CA GLY A 359 -8.22 23.22 -0.19
C GLY A 359 -8.51 23.16 1.31
N MET A 360 -8.65 21.95 1.87
CA MET A 360 -8.92 21.73 3.31
C MET A 360 -7.73 22.11 4.21
N LEU A 361 -6.50 22.03 3.71
CA LEU A 361 -5.33 22.54 4.44
C LEU A 361 -5.31 24.07 4.55
N ASN A 362 -6.05 24.75 3.68
CA ASN A 362 -6.10 26.21 3.55
C ASN A 362 -7.42 26.82 4.05
N ASP A 363 -8.35 26.02 4.59
CA ASP A 363 -9.64 26.48 5.12
C ASP A 363 -9.86 26.07 6.59
N GLY A 364 -11.11 26.17 7.08
CA GLY A 364 -11.49 25.81 8.44
C GLY A 364 -11.36 24.31 8.80
N ASN A 365 -11.19 23.42 7.82
CA ASN A 365 -11.07 21.98 8.01
C ASN A 365 -9.66 21.53 8.42
N ARG A 366 -8.66 22.42 8.30
CA ARG A 366 -7.25 22.10 8.57
C ARG A 366 -7.03 21.37 9.89
N GLY A 367 -7.66 21.85 10.97
CA GLY A 367 -7.52 21.24 12.30
C GLY A 367 -8.04 19.79 12.37
N ALA A 368 -9.19 19.52 11.74
CA ALA A 368 -9.75 18.17 11.67
C ALA A 368 -8.90 17.24 10.79
N LEU A 369 -8.32 17.77 9.71
CA LEU A 369 -7.44 17.03 8.81
C LEU A 369 -6.12 16.67 9.50
N GLU A 370 -5.48 17.65 10.16
CA GLU A 370 -4.28 17.43 10.98
C GLU A 370 -4.52 16.41 12.09
N GLN A 371 -5.68 16.48 12.76
CA GLN A 371 -6.05 15.51 13.79
C GLN A 371 -6.21 14.10 13.20
N SER A 372 -6.87 13.97 12.05
CA SER A 372 -7.01 12.67 11.37
C SER A 372 -5.64 12.08 10.97
N ILE A 373 -4.71 12.91 10.49
CA ILE A 373 -3.35 12.46 10.16
C ILE A 373 -2.60 12.04 11.43
N ARG A 374 -2.75 12.74 12.56
CA ARG A 374 -2.14 12.34 13.83
C ARG A 374 -2.68 11.00 14.34
N GLU A 375 -3.99 10.77 14.20
CA GLU A 375 -4.62 9.50 14.52
C GLU A 375 -4.03 8.38 13.65
N ILE A 376 -3.96 8.57 12.33
CA ILE A 376 -3.33 7.60 11.41
C ILE A 376 -1.86 7.36 11.79
N ALA A 377 -1.10 8.41 12.12
CA ALA A 377 0.32 8.32 12.50
C ALA A 377 0.55 7.53 13.80
N SER A 378 -0.39 7.61 14.74
CA SER A 378 -0.40 6.83 15.99
C SER A 378 -0.84 5.38 15.79
N GLY A 379 -1.21 5.02 14.56
CA GLY A 379 -1.82 3.75 14.24
C GLY A 379 -3.22 3.67 14.81
N GLY A 380 -4.05 4.71 14.67
CA GLY A 380 -5.47 4.66 14.99
C GLY A 380 -6.17 3.50 14.27
N GLU A 381 -7.27 3.02 14.85
CA GLU A 381 -8.08 1.94 14.28
C GLU A 381 -8.56 2.34 12.87
N ALA A 382 -8.31 1.46 11.90
CA ALA A 382 -8.94 1.55 10.58
C ALA A 382 -10.42 1.20 10.73
#